data_AF-A0A3P7KYU6-F1
#
_entry.id   AF-A0A3P7KYU6-F1
#
_cell.length_a   1.000
_cell.length_b   1.000
_cell.length_c   1.000
_cell.angle_alpha   90.00
_cell.angle_beta   90.00
_cell.angle_gamma   90.00
#
_symmetry.space_group_name_H-M   'P 1'
#
loop_
_entity.id
_entity.type
_entity.pdbx_description
1 polymer ?
#
loop_
_entity_poly.entity_id
_entity_poly.type
_entity_poly.pdbx_seq_one_letter_code
_entity_poly.pdbx_strand_id
1 'polypeptide(L)'
;MKALFKFFHYIEITTDYGNVEGLCAKLKTDPINGLPDDHHELSRRQHVFGKNEIPPAPSKSFFRLAWEAVQDITLIILLVSALVSLGLSFYKPPEGAG
;
A
#
# COMPACT_ATOMS: atom_id res chain seq x y z
N MET A 1 -25.01 10.87 9.99
CA MET A 1 -23.59 10.51 9.79
C MET A 1 -22.76 11.62 9.13
N LYS A 2 -23.11 12.15 7.95
CA LYS A 2 -22.32 13.22 7.27
C LYS A 2 -22.12 14.50 8.10
N ALA A 3 -23.15 14.94 8.83
CA ALA A 3 -23.05 16.10 9.73
C ALA A 3 -22.11 15.86 10.91
N LEU A 4 -22.05 14.62 11.42
CA LEU A 4 -21.19 14.24 12.54
C LEU A 4 -19.72 14.22 12.13
N PHE A 5 -19.42 13.71 10.93
CA PHE A 5 -18.06 13.71 10.37
C PHE A 5 -17.55 15.13 10.10
N LYS A 6 -18.43 16.01 9.58
CA LYS A 6 -18.12 17.43 9.37
C LYS A 6 -17.88 18.18 10.68
N PHE A 7 -18.62 17.82 11.74
CA PHE A 7 -18.45 18.38 13.07
C PHE A 7 -17.12 17.94 13.71
N PHE A 8 -16.74 16.67 13.55
CA PHE A 8 -15.48 16.14 14.08
C PHE A 8 -14.25 16.82 13.45
N HIS A 9 -14.23 16.95 12.12
CA HIS A 9 -13.17 17.66 11.41
C HIS A 9 -13.13 19.17 11.74
N TYR A 10 -14.30 19.80 11.98
CA TYR A 10 -14.35 21.21 12.35
C TYR A 10 -13.72 21.46 13.73
N ILE A 11 -13.97 20.57 14.70
CA ILE A 11 -13.38 20.67 16.05
C ILE A 11 -11.85 20.57 16.00
N GLU A 12 -11.30 19.67 15.18
CA GLU A 12 -9.85 19.49 15.03
C GLU A 12 -9.18 20.76 14.46
N ILE A 13 -9.76 21.35 13.41
CA ILE A 13 -9.26 22.60 12.82
C ILE A 13 -9.29 23.75 13.85
N THR A 14 -10.37 23.86 14.63
CA THR A 14 -10.48 24.92 15.64
C THR A 14 -9.52 24.74 16.81
N THR A 15 -9.16 23.50 17.16
CA THR A 15 -8.30 23.21 18.30
C THR A 15 -6.84 23.53 18.00
N ASP A 16 -6.35 23.14 16.82
CA ASP A 16 -4.93 23.28 16.47
C ASP A 16 -4.63 24.59 15.71
N TYR A 17 -5.62 25.13 15.01
CA TYR A 17 -5.45 26.29 14.12
C TYR A 17 -6.38 27.47 14.47
N GLY A 18 -7.20 27.34 15.53
CA GLY A 18 -8.13 28.37 16.01
C GLY A 18 -9.40 28.47 15.17
N ASN A 19 -9.25 28.69 13.87
CA ASN A 19 -10.35 28.73 12.90
C ASN A 19 -9.82 28.49 11.46
N VAL A 20 -10.72 28.51 10.48
CA VAL A 20 -10.37 28.35 9.05
C VAL A 20 -9.46 29.48 8.57
N GLU A 21 -9.64 30.70 9.06
CA GLU A 21 -8.81 31.86 8.70
C GLU A 21 -7.36 31.70 9.20
N GLY A 22 -7.17 31.19 10.41
CA GLY A 22 -5.88 30.89 11.01
C GLY A 22 -5.15 29.77 10.27
N LEU A 23 -5.90 28.76 9.81
CA LEU A 23 -5.38 27.74 8.90
C LEU A 23 -4.94 28.36 7.56
N CYS A 24 -5.78 29.19 6.93
CA CYS A 24 -5.43 29.89 5.68
C CYS A 24 -4.21 30.81 5.83
N ALA A 25 -4.11 31.53 6.96
CA ALA A 25 -2.98 32.39 7.27
C ALA A 25 -1.67 31.59 7.43
N LYS A 26 -1.70 30.46 8.15
CA LYS A 26 -0.53 29.56 8.27
C LYS A 26 -0.14 28.94 6.93
N LEU A 27 -1.13 28.55 6.14
CA LEU A 27 -0.93 28.02 4.80
C LEU A 27 -0.54 29.10 3.77
N LYS A 28 -0.54 30.39 4.14
CA LYS A 28 -0.29 31.54 3.25
C LYS A 28 -1.15 31.48 1.98
N THR A 29 -2.45 31.26 2.17
CA THR A 29 -3.45 31.19 1.10
C THR A 29 -4.61 32.10 1.42
N ASP A 30 -5.23 32.66 0.38
CA ASP A 30 -6.48 33.40 0.53
C ASP A 30 -7.64 32.40 0.68
N PRO A 31 -8.59 32.63 1.60
CA PRO A 31 -9.73 31.73 1.82
C PRO A 31 -10.76 31.75 0.69
N ILE A 32 -10.79 32.81 -0.13
CA ILE A 32 -11.78 33.03 -1.20
C ILE A 32 -11.14 32.76 -2.57
N ASN A 33 -9.95 33.31 -2.79
CA ASN A 33 -9.23 33.30 -4.06
C ASN A 33 -8.14 32.23 -4.14
N GLY A 34 -7.79 31.59 -3.01
CA GLY A 34 -6.79 30.53 -2.97
C GLY A 34 -5.34 31.04 -3.09
N LEU A 35 -4.51 30.25 -3.78
CA LEU A 35 -3.13 30.62 -4.07
C LEU A 35 -3.06 31.50 -5.32
N PRO A 36 -2.15 32.48 -5.36
CA PRO A 36 -1.88 33.23 -6.57
C PRO A 36 -1.33 32.30 -7.66
N ASP A 37 -1.74 32.52 -8.91
CA ASP A 37 -1.26 31.77 -10.08
C ASP A 37 0.15 32.24 -10.50
N ASP A 38 1.08 32.19 -9.55
CA ASP A 38 2.49 32.46 -9.77
C ASP A 38 3.26 31.14 -9.85
N HIS A 39 3.75 30.83 -11.05
CA HIS A 39 4.55 29.63 -11.30
C HIS A 39 5.76 29.52 -10.37
N HIS A 40 6.40 30.63 -10.00
CA HIS A 40 7.57 30.60 -9.13
C HIS A 40 7.19 30.18 -7.70
N GLU A 41 6.09 30.73 -7.16
CA GLU A 41 5.58 30.37 -5.84
C GLU A 41 5.04 28.93 -5.79
N LEU A 42 4.38 28.47 -6.86
CA LEU A 42 3.92 27.08 -6.98
C LEU A 42 5.09 26.09 -7.04
N SER A 43 6.12 26.38 -7.83
CA SER A 43 7.34 25.57 -7.89
C SER A 43 8.08 25.55 -6.55
N ARG A 44 8.18 26.70 -5.86
CA ARG A 44 8.76 26.77 -4.52
C ARG A 44 8.01 25.89 -3.52
N ARG A 45 6.67 25.92 -3.54
CA ARG A 45 5.85 25.06 -2.68
C ARG A 45 5.99 23.58 -2.99
N GLN A 46 6.00 23.20 -4.27
CA GLN A 46 6.24 21.81 -4.67
C GLN A 46 7.64 21.32 -4.24
N HIS A 47 8.64 22.20 -4.23
CA HIS A 47 9.98 21.85 -3.74
C HIS A 47 10.00 21.64 -2.21
N VAL A 48 9.28 22.46 -1.44
CA VAL A 48 9.26 22.39 0.03
C VAL A 48 8.38 21.24 0.54
N PHE A 49 7.19 21.07 -0.04
CA PHE A 49 6.19 20.08 0.43
C PHE A 49 6.24 18.76 -0.34
N GLY A 50 6.98 18.71 -1.45
CA GLY A 50 6.93 17.60 -2.38
C GLY A 50 5.68 17.62 -3.26
N LYS A 51 5.59 16.63 -4.14
CA LYS A 51 4.40 16.41 -4.97
C LYS A 51 3.32 15.71 -4.16
N ASN A 52 2.07 16.13 -4.34
CA ASN A 52 0.90 15.45 -3.76
C ASN A 52 0.56 14.18 -4.56
N GLU A 53 1.52 13.28 -4.66
CA GLU A 53 1.41 12.00 -5.35
C GLU A 53 1.58 10.89 -4.31
N ILE A 54 0.61 9.98 -4.26
CA ILE A 54 0.74 8.79 -3.42
C ILE A 54 1.85 7.93 -4.04
N PRO A 55 2.95 7.65 -3.32
CA PRO A 55 4.04 6.85 -3.87
C PRO A 55 3.47 5.50 -4.31
N PRO A 56 3.69 5.07 -5.56
CA PRO A 56 3.20 3.78 -6.01
C PRO A 56 3.86 2.70 -5.16
N ALA A 57 3.05 1.81 -4.59
CA ALA A 57 3.57 0.70 -3.82
C ALA A 57 4.55 -0.10 -4.69
N PRO A 58 5.78 -0.39 -4.22
CA PRO A 58 6.70 -1.19 -5.00
C PRO A 58 6.06 -2.55 -5.27
N SER A 59 5.95 -2.93 -6.54
CA SER A 59 5.40 -4.23 -6.91
C SER A 59 6.29 -5.34 -6.34
N LYS A 60 5.68 -6.30 -5.64
CA LYS A 60 6.41 -7.49 -5.19
C LYS A 60 6.91 -8.22 -6.44
N SER A 61 8.21 -8.51 -6.51
CA SER A 61 8.79 -9.33 -7.59
C SER A 61 8.17 -10.73 -7.61
N PHE A 62 8.00 -11.33 -8.80
CA PHE A 62 7.46 -12.69 -8.97
C PHE A 62 8.13 -13.74 -8.08
N PHE A 63 9.47 -13.71 -7.98
CA PHE A 63 10.24 -14.65 -7.15
C PHE A 63 9.92 -14.53 -5.65
N ARG A 64 9.63 -13.33 -5.15
CA ARG A 64 9.23 -13.11 -3.76
C ARG A 64 7.83 -13.64 -3.50
N LEU A 65 6.91 -13.46 -4.44
CA LEU A 65 5.56 -14.03 -4.38
C LEU A 65 5.59 -15.56 -4.44
N ALA A 66 6.43 -16.14 -5.30
CA ALA A 66 6.62 -17.58 -5.39
C ALA A 66 7.23 -18.16 -4.10
N TRP A 67 8.22 -17.49 -3.51
CA TRP A 67 8.81 -17.89 -2.23
C TRP A 67 7.81 -17.79 -1.06
N GLU A 68 7.00 -16.73 -1.02
CA GLU A 68 5.91 -16.55 -0.06
C GLU A 68 4.86 -17.67 -0.21
N ALA A 69 4.51 -18.06 -1.44
CA ALA A 69 3.58 -19.15 -1.71
C ALA A 69 4.13 -20.53 -1.32
N VAL A 70 5.42 -20.81 -1.56
CA VAL A 70 6.04 -22.11 -1.24
C VAL A 70 6.04 -22.42 0.27
N GLN A 71 5.92 -21.42 1.14
CA GLN A 71 5.82 -21.62 2.60
C GLN A 71 4.42 -22.02 3.08
N ASP A 72 3.43 -22.08 2.19
CA ASP A 72 2.09 -22.57 2.50
C ASP A 72 2.11 -24.10 2.72
N ILE A 73 1.57 -24.54 3.86
CA ILE A 73 1.49 -25.95 4.24
C ILE A 73 0.80 -26.80 3.15
N THR A 74 -0.19 -26.23 2.46
CA THR A 74 -0.92 -26.92 1.38
C THR A 74 -0.01 -27.24 0.18
N LEU A 75 0.84 -26.31 -0.24
CA LEU A 75 1.80 -26.51 -1.33
C LEU A 75 2.89 -27.52 -0.95
N ILE A 76 3.34 -27.50 0.30
CA ILE A 76 4.31 -28.47 0.82
C ILE A 76 3.73 -29.89 0.77
N ILE A 77 2.47 -30.09 1.20
CA ILE A 77 1.81 -31.40 1.15
C ILE A 77 1.68 -31.90 -0.30
N LEU A 78 1.31 -31.02 -1.23
CA LEU A 78 1.23 -31.37 -2.65
C LEU A 78 2.59 -31.75 -3.25
N LEU A 79 3.66 -31.06 -2.87
CA LEU A 79 5.02 -31.38 -3.32
C LEU A 79 5.48 -32.75 -2.81
N VAL A 80 5.26 -33.06 -1.52
CA VAL A 80 5.58 -34.37 -0.95
C VAL A 80 4.78 -35.48 -1.62
N SER A 81 3.48 -35.27 -1.83
CA SER A 81 2.62 -36.21 -2.56
C SER A 81 3.15 -36.50 -3.96
N ALA A 82 3.52 -35.45 -4.71
CA ALA A 82 4.08 -35.59 -6.06
C ALA A 82 5.40 -36.39 -6.05
N LEU A 83 6.29 -36.15 -5.08
CA LEU A 83 7.54 -36.90 -4.94
C LEU A 83 7.29 -38.38 -4.63
N VAL A 84 6.35 -38.69 -3.73
CA VAL A 84 5.96 -40.07 -3.42
C VAL A 84 5.35 -40.75 -4.65
N SER A 85 4.41 -40.10 -5.34
CA SER A 85 3.82 -40.62 -6.58
C SER A 85 4.88 -40.87 -7.66
N LEU A 86 5.86 -39.98 -7.79
CA LEU A 86 6.96 -40.13 -8.74
C LEU A 86 7.88 -41.30 -8.35
N GLY A 87 8.27 -41.39 -7.08
CA GLY A 87 9.12 -42.46 -6.56
C GLY A 87 8.49 -43.85 -6.72
N LEU A 88 7.17 -43.96 -6.46
CA LEU A 88 6.41 -45.19 -6.71
C LEU A 88 6.34 -45.55 -8.20
N SER A 89 6.29 -44.55 -9.08
CA SER A 89 6.28 -44.78 -10.54
C SER A 89 7.58 -45.45 -11.03
N PHE A 90 8.70 -45.21 -10.35
CA PHE A 90 9.97 -45.86 -10.66
C PHE A 90 10.23 -47.13 -9.82
N TYR A 91 9.33 -47.51 -8.91
CA TYR A 91 9.44 -48.73 -8.14
C TYR A 91 9.00 -49.94 -8.98
N LYS A 92 9.95 -50.70 -9.52
CA LYS A 92 9.70 -52.04 -10.02
C LYS A 92 9.91 -53.05 -8.89
N PRO A 93 8.86 -53.71 -8.37
CA PRO A 93 9.07 -54.81 -7.45
C PRO A 93 9.86 -55.92 -8.18
N PRO A 94 10.84 -56.57 -7.52
CA PRO A 94 11.48 -57.74 -8.09
C PRO A 94 10.41 -58.79 -8.35
N GLU A 95 10.35 -59.28 -9.59
CA GLU A 95 9.52 -60.41 -9.96
C GLU A 95 9.99 -61.59 -9.12
N GLY A 96 9.22 -61.91 -8.09
CA GLY A 96 9.43 -63.12 -7.30
C GLY A 96 9.35 -64.31 -8.25
N ALA A 97 10.51 -64.91 -8.51
CA ALA A 97 10.58 -66.29 -8.96
C ALA A 97 9.98 -67.17 -7.86
N GLY A 98 8.93 -67.94 -8.19
CA GLY A 98 8.35 -68.95 -7.31
C GLY A 98 6.84 -68.87 -7.21
#